data_AF-A0A316HGS9-F1
#
_entry.id   AF-A0A316HGS9-F1
#
_cell.length_a   1.000
_cell.length_b   1.000
_cell.length_c   1.000
_cell.angle_alpha   90.00
_cell.angle_beta   90.00
_cell.angle_gamma   90.00
#
_symmetry.space_group_name_H-M   'P 1'
#
loop_
_entity.id
_entity.type
_entity.pdbx_description
1 polymer ?
#
loop_
_entity_poly.entity_id
_entity_poly.type
_entity_poly.pdbx_seq_one_letter_code
_entity_poly.pdbx_strand_id
1 'polypeptide(L)' 'MKAADKHYKCVNSKTGYAIYYHSLSGALSDEEIRTELEKIRARVAIQNGIYLETLYWEEMNQTERRTQ' A
#
# COMPACT_ATOMS: atom_id res chain seq x y z
N MET A 1 -20.49 -12.11 7.62
CA MET A 1 -19.99 -11.72 6.28
C MET A 1 -18.48 -11.59 6.39
N LYS A 2 -17.69 -12.18 5.47
CA LYS A 2 -16.23 -11.95 5.46
C LYS A 2 -16.00 -10.54 4.92
N ALA A 3 -15.27 -9.70 5.64
CA ALA A 3 -14.90 -8.39 5.16
C ALA A 3 -14.05 -8.54 3.88
N ALA A 4 -14.31 -7.70 2.88
CA ALA A 4 -13.55 -7.73 1.63
C ALA A 4 -12.12 -7.28 1.88
N ASP A 5 -11.14 -7.92 1.22
CA ASP A 5 -9.74 -7.53 1.33
C ASP A 5 -9.54 -6.08 0.87
N LYS A 6 -8.64 -5.36 1.56
CA LYS A 6 -8.21 -4.01 1.20
C LYS A 6 -6.93 -4.10 0.39
N HIS A 7 -6.86 -3.35 -0.70
CA HIS A 7 -5.72 -3.36 -1.62
C HIS A 7 -4.98 -2.04 -1.56
N TYR A 8 -3.66 -2.08 -1.53
CA TYR A 8 -2.80 -0.92 -1.37
C TYR A 8 -1.67 -0.93 -2.41
N LYS A 9 -1.29 0.25 -2.87
CA LYS A 9 -0.08 0.47 -3.68
C LYS A 9 0.89 1.38 -2.94
N CYS A 10 2.16 0.97 -2.90
CA CYS A 10 3.24 1.75 -2.33
C CYS A 10 3.82 2.64 -3.42
N VAL A 11 3.72 3.95 -3.25
CA VAL A 11 4.11 4.95 -4.25
C VAL A 11 5.35 5.69 -3.78
N ASN A 12 6.28 5.92 -4.70
CA ASN A 12 7.43 6.80 -4.47
C ASN A 12 7.06 8.23 -4.85
N SER A 13 7.01 9.14 -3.88
CA SER A 13 6.65 10.55 -4.06
C SER A 13 7.63 11.33 -4.95
N LYS A 14 8.86 10.85 -5.12
CA LYS A 14 9.85 11.49 -6.01
C LYS A 14 9.60 11.21 -7.49
N THR A 15 8.97 10.07 -7.80
CA THR A 15 8.77 9.63 -9.20
C THR A 15 7.30 9.51 -9.59
N GLY A 16 6.39 9.46 -8.61
CA GLY A 16 4.97 9.20 -8.81
C GLY A 16 4.64 7.73 -9.12
N TYR A 17 5.63 6.83 -9.15
CA TYR A 17 5.42 5.43 -9.52
C TYR A 17 5.02 4.57 -8.33
N ALA A 18 4.05 3.68 -8.56
CA ALA A 18 3.80 2.55 -7.68
C ALA A 18 4.93 1.53 -7.85
N ILE A 19 5.61 1.21 -6.75
CA ILE A 19 6.77 0.31 -6.72
C ILE A 19 6.47 -1.03 -6.05
N TYR A 20 5.31 -1.13 -5.39
CA TYR A 20 4.87 -2.36 -4.75
C TYR A 20 3.35 -2.37 -4.56
N TYR A 21 2.74 -3.55 -4.57
CA TYR A 21 1.32 -3.74 -4.33
C TYR A 21 1.13 -4.76 -3.21
N HIS A 22 0.20 -4.51 -2.31
CA HIS A 22 -0.09 -5.40 -1.19
C HIS A 22 -1.59 -5.47 -0.91
N SER A 23 -2.05 -6.63 -0.45
CA SER A 23 -3.44 -6.86 -0.07
C SER A 23 -3.49 -7.33 1.37
N LEU A 24 -4.38 -6.75 2.16
CA LEU A 24 -4.57 -7.09 3.56
C LEU A 24 -6.03 -7.49 3.77
N SER A 25 -6.24 -8.41 4.72
CA SER A 25 -7.59 -8.82 5.10
C SER A 25 -8.41 -7.64 5.59
N GLY A 26 -9.63 -7.48 5.08
CA GLY A 26 -10.56 -6.45 5.56
C GLY A 26 -11.05 -6.68 6.99
N ALA A 27 -10.72 -7.82 7.59
CA ALA A 27 -11.04 -8.12 8.98
C ALA A 27 -10.07 -7.45 9.97
N LEU A 28 -8.94 -6.92 9.49
CA LEU A 28 -7.98 -6.19 10.31
C LEU A 28 -8.52 -4.80 10.68
N SER A 29 -8.21 -4.36 11.89
CA SER A 29 -8.41 -2.99 12.32
C SER A 29 -7.49 -2.03 11.57
N ASP A 30 -7.82 -0.75 11.54
CA ASP A 30 -7.01 0.27 10.86
C ASP A 30 -5.61 0.42 11.50
N GLU A 31 -5.48 0.14 12.81
CA GLU A 31 -4.19 0.14 13.49
C GLU A 31 -3.30 -1.05 13.06
N GLU A 32 -3.88 -2.24 12.94
CA GLU A 32 -3.19 -3.43 12.44
C GLU A 32 -2.77 -3.25 10.98
N ILE A 33 -3.67 -2.70 10.15
CA ILE A 33 -3.37 -2.37 8.75
C ILE A 33 -2.17 -1.42 8.65
N ARG A 34 -2.20 -0.30 9.39
CA ARG A 34 -1.11 0.68 9.39
C ARG A 34 0.21 0.05 9.82
N THR A 35 0.19 -0.76 10.88
CA THR A 35 1.39 -1.44 11.40
C THR A 35 2.00 -2.38 10.36
N GLU A 36 1.18 -3.20 9.68
CA GLU A 36 1.66 -4.11 8.63
C GLU A 36 2.19 -3.34 7.41
N LEU A 37 1.48 -2.30 6.98
CA LEU A 37 1.92 -1.45 5.88
C LEU A 37 3.24 -0.74 6.17
N GLU A 38 3.50 -0.29 7.40
CA GLU A 38 4.78 0.34 7.79
C GLU A 38 5.95 -0.65 7.73
N LYS A 39 5.76 -1.88 8.23
CA LYS A 39 6.77 -2.95 8.14
C LYS A 39 7.13 -3.26 6.69
N ILE A 40 6.10 -3.38 5.84
CA ILE A 40 6.30 -3.67 4.41
C ILE A 40 6.96 -2.47 3.72
N ARG A 41 6.58 -1.23 4.05
CA ARG A 41 7.19 -0.01 3.52
C ARG A 41 8.69 0.03 3.79
N ALA A 42 9.10 -0.27 5.03
CA ALA A 42 10.51 -0.36 5.39
C ALA A 42 11.26 -1.42 4.58
N ARG A 43 10.67 -2.61 4.42
CA ARG A 43 11.23 -3.68 3.58
C ARG A 43 11.38 -3.24 2.11
N VAL A 44 10.35 -2.64 1.54
CA VAL A 44 10.35 -2.15 0.14
C VAL A 44 11.44 -1.08 -0.05
N ALA A 45 11.56 -0.15 0.90
CA ALA A 45 12.61 0.88 0.86
C ALA A 45 14.02 0.25 0.83
N ILE A 46 14.30 -0.70 1.73
CA ILE A 46 15.60 -1.40 1.80
C ILE A 46 15.88 -2.16 0.51
N GLN A 47 14.92 -2.94 0.01
CA GLN A 47 15.09 -3.76 -1.18
C GLN A 47 15.36 -2.95 -2.45
N ASN A 48 14.84 -1.72 -2.52
CA ASN A 48 15.00 -0.84 -3.68
C ASN A 48 16.09 0.23 -3.47
N GLY A 49 16.73 0.31 -2.31
CA GLY A 49 17.69 1.37 -1.99
C GLY A 49 17.08 2.77 -1.98
N ILE A 50 15.80 2.88 -1.58
CA ILE A 50 15.04 4.14 -1.59
C ILE A 50 14.94 4.69 -0.17
N TYR A 51 15.01 6.02 -0.03
CA TYR A 51 14.76 6.67 1.25
C TYR A 51 13.31 6.47 1.71
N LEU A 52 13.12 5.89 2.91
CA LEU A 52 11.83 5.45 3.42
C LEU A 52 10.74 6.53 3.40
N GLU A 53 11.08 7.77 3.77
CA GLU A 53 10.11 8.88 3.83
C GLU A 53 9.66 9.37 2.45
N THR A 54 10.24 8.85 1.38
CA THR A 54 9.71 9.07 0.02
C THR A 54 8.60 8.09 -0.36
N LEU A 55 8.34 7.08 0.48
CA LEU A 55 7.32 6.07 0.22
C LEU A 55 6.06 6.35 1.04
N TYR A 56 4.91 6.18 0.39
CA TYR A 56 3.60 6.25 1.05
C TYR A 56 2.65 5.21 0.44
N TRP A 57 1.55 4.94 1.14
CA TRP A 57 0.54 3.99 0.69
C TRP A 57 -0.70 4.72 0.21
N GLU A 58 -1.23 4.28 -0.92
CA GLU A 58 -2.56 4.66 -1.40
C GLU A 58 -3.44 3.42 -1.39
N GLU A 59 -4.64 3.54 -0.79
CA GLU A 59 -5.67 2.50 -0.90
C GLU A 59 -6.29 2.53 -2.29
N MET A 60 -6.36 1.36 -2.93
CA MET A 60 -6.94 1.20 -4.25
C MET A 60 -8.45 1.00 -4.10
N ASN A 61 -9.21 2.08 -4.26
CA ASN A 61 -10.65 1.98 -4.37
C ASN A 61 -11.05 1.24 -5.66
N GLN A 62 -11.98 0.29 -5.58
CA GLN A 62 -12.46 -0.49 -6.74
C GLN A 62 -13.04 0.38 -7.88
N THR A 63 -13.28 1.68 -7.64
CA THR A 63 -13.92 2.60 -8.58
C THR A 63 -13.01 3.08 -9.72
N GLU A 64 -11.70 2.83 -9.68
CA GLU A 64 -10.77 3.28 -10.75
C GLU A 64 -10.84 2.44 -12.05
N ARG A 65 -11.81 1.52 -12.20
CA ARG A 65 -12.05 0.72 -13.42
C ARG A 65 -13.17 1.24 -14.32
N ARG A 66 -13.40 2.56 -14.43
CA ARG A 66 -14.40 3.12 -15.36
C ARG A 66 -13.93 4.38 -16.07
N THR A 67 -12.98 4.23 -16.98
CA THR A 67 -12.88 5.07 -18.19
C THR A 67 -11.95 4.39 -19.19
N GLN A 68 -12.53 3.52 -20.01
CA GLN A 68 -12.11 3.30 -21.40
C GLN A 68 -13.31 2.79 -22.19
#